data_AF-T2MIV0-F1
#
_entry.id   AF-T2MIV0-F1
#
_cell.length_a   1.000
_cell.length_b   1.000
_cell.length_c   1.000
_cell.angle_alpha   90.00
_cell.angle_beta   90.00
_cell.angle_gamma   90.00
#
_symmetry.space_group_name_H-M   'P 1'
#
loop_
_entity.id
_entity.type
_entity.pdbx_description
1 polymer ?
#
loop_
_entity_poly.entity_id
_entity_poly.type
_entity_poly.pdbx_seq_one_letter_code
_entity_poly.pdbx_strand_id
1 'polypeptide(L)'
;MNFRKHLMLPELMPLFACVGAGMCMAACYTIRLATKGPEVTWSRVRNPEPWQNIPFNKSVKFYTVNDYSKLTPPVPNEALEAVKGI
;
A
#
# COMPACT_ATOMS: atom_id res chain seq x y z
N MET A 1 -14.41 -23.26 -31.04
CA MET A 1 -14.06 -23.97 -29.79
C MET A 1 -14.85 -23.37 -28.63
N ASN A 2 -15.58 -24.18 -27.86
CA ASN A 2 -16.43 -23.68 -26.77
C ASN A 2 -15.61 -23.49 -25.48
N PHE A 3 -15.02 -22.30 -25.31
CA PHE A 3 -14.15 -21.92 -24.17
C PHE A 3 -14.76 -22.22 -22.79
N ARG A 4 -16.08 -22.11 -22.65
CA ARG A 4 -16.79 -22.37 -21.38
C ARG A 4 -16.59 -23.80 -20.86
N LYS A 5 -16.41 -24.78 -21.76
CA LYS A 5 -16.20 -26.17 -21.38
C LYS A 5 -14.81 -26.41 -20.79
N HIS A 6 -13.80 -25.68 -21.26
CA HIS A 6 -12.42 -25.79 -20.77
C HIS A 6 -12.22 -25.10 -19.41
N LEU A 7 -12.99 -24.05 -19.12
CA LEU A 7 -12.94 -23.34 -17.83
C LEU A 7 -13.63 -24.11 -16.68
N MET A 8 -14.55 -25.03 -17.00
CA MET A 8 -15.30 -25.82 -16.02
C MET A 8 -14.79 -27.26 -15.87
N LEU A 9 -13.58 -27.57 -16.35
CA LEU A 9 -12.94 -28.87 -16.10
C LEU A 9 -12.52 -28.94 -14.62
N PRO A 10 -12.91 -30.00 -13.87
CA PRO A 10 -12.66 -30.08 -12.43
C PRO A 10 -11.16 -30.09 -12.07
N GLU A 11 -10.31 -30.61 -12.96
CA GLU A 11 -8.86 -30.62 -12.79
C GLU A 11 -8.21 -29.24 -13.02
N LEU A 12 -8.83 -28.39 -13.85
CA LEU A 12 -8.26 -27.10 -14.28
C LEU A 12 -8.77 -25.91 -13.45
N MET A 13 -9.91 -26.07 -12.79
CA MET A 13 -10.49 -25.09 -11.88
C MET A 13 -9.54 -24.63 -10.74
N PRO A 14 -8.84 -25.52 -9.99
CA PRO A 14 -7.92 -25.07 -8.94
C PRO A 14 -6.71 -24.31 -9.49
N LEU A 15 -6.22 -24.68 -10.68
CA LEU A 15 -5.13 -23.96 -11.35
C LEU A 15 -5.55 -22.53 -11.68
N PHE A 16 -6.71 -22.34 -12.32
CA PHE A 16 -7.22 -21.00 -12.64
C PHE A 16 -7.53 -20.19 -11.39
N ALA A 17 -7.99 -20.83 -10.31
CA ALA A 17 -8.21 -20.14 -9.04
C ALA A 17 -6.91 -19.58 -8.47
N CYS A 18 -5.82 -20.36 -8.44
CA CYS A 18 -4.52 -19.88 -7.97
C CYS A 18 -3.94 -18.77 -8.85
N VAL A 19 -4.02 -18.91 -10.17
CA VAL A 19 -3.54 -17.89 -11.12
C VAL A 19 -4.37 -16.61 -11.00
N GLY A 20 -5.69 -16.73 -10.96
CA GLY A 20 -6.60 -15.60 -10.78
C GLY A 20 -6.37 -14.91 -9.44
N ALA A 21 -6.22 -15.66 -8.35
CA ALA A 21 -5.88 -15.11 -7.04
C ALA A 21 -4.53 -14.37 -7.06
N GLY A 22 -3.51 -14.94 -7.70
CA GLY A 22 -2.20 -14.30 -7.86
C GLY A 22 -2.28 -13.00 -8.65
N MET A 23 -2.99 -12.98 -9.77
CA MET A 23 -3.19 -11.77 -10.59
C MET A 23 -3.95 -10.69 -9.81
N CYS A 24 -5.03 -11.07 -9.13
CA CYS A 24 -5.80 -10.14 -8.29
C CYS A 24 -4.94 -9.58 -7.15
N MET A 25 -4.16 -10.41 -6.44
CA MET A 25 -3.28 -9.93 -5.37
C MET A 25 -2.18 -8.99 -5.90
N ALA A 26 -1.58 -9.31 -7.04
CA ALA A 26 -0.56 -8.46 -7.67
C ALA A 26 -1.15 -7.10 -8.05
N ALA A 27 -2.31 -7.08 -8.71
CA ALA A 27 -3.00 -5.85 -9.09
C ALA A 27 -3.45 -5.03 -7.86
N CYS A 28 -4.00 -5.67 -6.84
CA CYS A 28 -4.39 -4.99 -5.61
C CYS A 28 -3.18 -4.36 -4.91
N TYR A 29 -2.04 -5.05 -4.86
CA TYR A 29 -0.84 -4.53 -4.22
C TYR A 29 -0.25 -3.34 -4.99
N THR A 30 -0.19 -3.40 -6.31
CA THR A 30 0.30 -2.28 -7.13
C THR A 30 -0.60 -1.06 -7.03
N ILE A 31 -1.93 -1.23 -7.04
CA ILE A 31 -2.89 -0.13 -6.83
C ILE A 31 -2.71 0.49 -5.44
N ARG A 32 -2.50 -0.34 -4.41
CA ARG A 32 -2.26 0.12 -3.05
C ARG A 32 -0.96 0.93 -2.92
N LEU A 33 0.12 0.47 -3.56
CA LEU A 33 1.38 1.23 -3.61
C LEU A 33 1.20 2.56 -4.34
N ALA A 34 0.54 2.53 -5.50
CA ALA A 34 0.34 3.74 -6.29
C ALA A 34 -0.49 4.79 -5.54
N THR A 35 -1.50 4.39 -4.76
CA THR A 35 -2.41 5.34 -4.10
C THR A 35 -1.99 5.73 -2.68
N LYS A 36 -1.27 4.88 -1.96
CA LYS A 36 -0.93 5.07 -0.53
C LYS A 36 0.58 5.07 -0.24
N GLY A 37 1.41 4.79 -1.24
CA GLY A 37 2.87 4.84 -1.10
C GLY A 37 3.39 6.28 -1.14
N PRO A 38 4.37 6.66 -0.30
CA PRO A 38 5.03 7.97 -0.40
C PRO A 38 5.79 8.18 -1.70
N GLU A 39 6.19 7.11 -2.38
CA GLU A 39 6.95 7.14 -3.62
C GLU A 39 6.17 7.66 -4.83
N VAL A 40 4.84 7.60 -4.80
CA VAL A 40 3.97 8.01 -5.90
C VAL A 40 2.97 9.06 -5.42
N THR A 41 3.00 10.24 -6.03
CA THR A 41 2.00 11.29 -5.80
C THR A 41 1.18 11.55 -7.06
N TRP A 42 -0.14 11.43 -6.93
CA TRP A 42 -1.09 11.76 -8.01
C TRP A 42 -1.48 13.25 -8.02
N SER A 43 -1.19 13.98 -6.94
CA SER A 43 -1.55 15.39 -6.81
C SER A 43 -0.33 16.22 -6.45
N ARG A 44 0.20 16.90 -7.48
CA ARG A 44 1.35 17.80 -7.36
C ARG A 44 1.08 18.99 -6.42
N VAL A 45 -0.17 19.45 -6.33
CA VAL A 45 -0.54 20.70 -5.63
C VAL A 45 -0.93 20.45 -4.18
N ARG A 46 -1.75 19.42 -3.91
CA ARG A 46 -2.27 19.17 -2.56
C ARG A 46 -1.35 18.32 -1.69
N ASN A 47 -0.43 17.59 -2.31
CA ASN A 47 0.50 16.71 -1.62
C ASN A 47 1.87 16.72 -2.33
N PRO A 48 2.56 17.88 -2.36
CA PRO A 48 3.85 18.02 -3.03
C PRO A 48 4.93 17.18 -2.33
N GLU A 49 4.86 17.08 -1.00
CA GLU A 49 5.79 16.35 -0.16
C GLU A 49 5.07 15.24 0.63
N PRO A 50 4.85 14.06 0.02
CA PRO A 50 4.05 12.99 0.62
C PRO A 50 4.58 12.49 1.97
N TRP A 51 5.89 12.58 2.22
CA TRP A 51 6.50 12.20 3.50
C TRP A 51 6.07 13.08 4.68
N GLN A 52 5.68 14.34 4.45
CA GLN A 52 5.22 15.25 5.51
C GLN A 52 3.92 14.76 6.18
N ASN A 53 3.13 13.99 5.43
CA ASN A 53 1.83 13.49 5.87
C ASN A 53 1.90 12.09 6.52
N ILE A 54 3.10 11.53 6.68
CA ILE A 54 3.29 10.22 7.30
C ILE A 54 3.69 10.42 8.77
N PRO A 55 2.87 9.97 9.72
CA PRO A 55 3.21 10.08 11.13
C PRO A 55 4.33 9.10 11.52
N PHE A 56 5.15 9.49 12.49
CA PHE A 56 6.30 8.73 12.95
C PHE A 56 5.94 7.33 13.49
N ASN A 57 4.78 7.21 14.12
CA ASN A 57 4.28 5.98 14.74
C ASN A 57 3.61 5.02 13.76
N LYS A 58 3.81 5.19 12.44
CA LYS A 58 3.14 4.40 11.40
C LYS A 58 4.15 3.73 10.47
N SER A 59 3.95 2.43 10.28
CA SER A 59 4.66 1.69 9.23
C SER A 59 4.03 1.94 7.86
N VAL A 60 4.85 2.30 6.87
CA VAL A 60 4.42 2.41 5.46
C VAL A 60 4.23 1.05 4.78
N LYS A 61 4.86 0.00 5.33
CA LYS A 61 4.78 -1.38 4.83
C LYS A 61 3.32 -1.89 4.86
N PHE A 62 3.00 -2.81 3.95
CA PHE A 62 1.66 -3.43 3.90
C PHE A 62 1.35 -4.21 5.16
N TYR A 63 2.36 -4.93 5.64
CA TYR A 63 2.27 -5.74 6.82
C TYR A 63 3.51 -5.51 7.67
N THR A 64 3.30 -5.44 8.97
CA THR A 64 4.33 -5.43 9.98
C THR A 64 3.88 -6.25 11.17
N VAL A 65 4.82 -6.97 11.78
CA VAL A 65 4.59 -7.72 13.02
C VAL A 65 4.74 -6.82 14.25
N ASN A 66 5.57 -5.77 14.12
CA ASN A 66 5.86 -4.85 15.22
C ASN A 66 4.78 -3.77 15.35
N ASP A 67 4.42 -3.45 16.59
CA ASP A 67 3.52 -2.36 16.94
C ASP A 67 4.31 -1.04 17.04
N TYR A 68 4.03 -0.11 16.12
CA TYR A 68 4.66 1.21 16.06
C TYR A 68 3.86 2.28 16.82
N SER A 69 2.65 1.98 17.32
CA SER A 69 1.75 2.96 17.93
C SER A 69 2.31 3.65 19.16
N LYS A 70 3.21 2.96 19.88
CA LYS A 70 3.84 3.41 21.13
C LYS A 70 5.09 4.25 20.94
N LEU A 71 5.52 4.45 19.69
CA LEU A 71 6.75 5.19 19.41
C LEU A 71 6.53 6.69 19.58
N THR A 72 7.38 7.31 20.39
CA THR A 72 7.44 8.76 20.57
C THR A 72 8.41 9.38 19.57
N PRO A 73 8.10 10.57 19.03
CA PRO A 73 9.03 11.25 18.14
C PRO A 73 10.38 11.49 18.86
N PRO A 74 11.52 11.34 18.16
CA PRO A 74 12.84 11.59 18.74
C PRO A 74 13.09 13.09 19.03
N VAL A 75 12.21 13.96 18.53
CA VAL A 75 12.32 15.42 18.61
C VAL A 75 11.08 15.97 19.35
N PRO A 76 11.23 16.98 20.23
CA PRO A 76 10.10 17.65 20.89
C PRO A 76 9.12 18.24 19.89
N ASN A 77 7.83 18.28 20.24
CA ASN A 77 6.76 18.76 19.35
C ASN A 77 7.02 20.20 18.85
N GLU A 78 7.56 21.07 19.71
CA GLU A 78 7.89 22.46 19.39
C GLU A 78 8.87 22.58 18.22
N ALA A 79 9.89 21.72 18.18
CA ALA A 79 10.88 21.73 17.10
C ALA A 79 10.32 21.14 15.79
N LEU A 80 9.33 20.23 15.86
CA LEU A 80 8.62 19.77 14.66
C LEU A 80 7.72 20.85 14.07
N GLU A 81 7.08 21.65 14.91
CA GLU A 81 6.26 22.79 14.47
C GLU A 81 7.10 23.90 13.84
N ALA A 82 8.28 24.18 14.40
CA ALA A 82 9.23 25.13 13.81
C ALA A 82 9.70 24.75 12.39
N VAL A 83 9.80 23.45 12.08
CA VAL A 83 10.17 22.97 10.74
C VAL A 83 9.00 23.04 9.75
N LYS A 84 7.75 22.91 10.23
CA LYS A 84 6.54 22.93 9.38
C LYS A 84 5.97 24.34 9.16
N GLY A 85 6.31 25.28 10.03
CA GLY A 85 5.78 26.66 10.04
C GLY A 85 6.65 27.70 9.34
N ILE A 86 7.76 27.29 8.73
CA ILE A 86 8.61 28.09 7.83
C ILE A 86 8.34 27.62 6.39
#